data_AF-A0A927GKZ4-F1
#
_entry.id   AF-A0A927GKZ4-F1
#
_cell.length_a   1.000
_cell.length_b   1.000
_cell.length_c   1.000
_cell.angle_alpha   90.00
_cell.angle_beta   90.00
_cell.angle_gamma   90.00
#
_symmetry.space_group_name_H-M   'P 1'
#
loop_
_entity.id
_entity.type
_entity.pdbx_description
1 polymer ?
#
loop_
_entity_poly.entity_id
_entity_poly.type
_entity_poly.pdbx_seq_one_letter_code
_entity_poly.pdbx_strand_id
1 'polypeptide(L)'
;MKRLRRFLHWLRPLMPYFNIGLAIAAYGANEHCVQGFCQPVPWAAGVLLASTAAFLLWPWLKHVAGLNYLLLFLMGVHFTVCLYCTYFIGPSQLLPVLLFFFLLFPMLLWVPVLFGAQAARRAWTAELAGAKAVFALGVLALVPVQCWAEYQYREIEAAVARVPPAQRHRAALAAVVPRTYMAERLAGALFKYHNYPEFIFDGWRPPLHDPLVNVSLWARSGVDVNPLQAPWQDSTGKEVANRLEEQARFYHLLFPERPLKVDCACAQIWDAEGYYDWHRDWNSPEADRRARIWRSRFPEPDRVPGYDVRSTYPPLPPADSSKPEGSPGRR
;
A
#
# COMPACT_ATOMS: atom_id res chain seq x y z
N MET A 1 34.77 17.59 -21.59
CA MET A 1 33.83 16.65 -22.26
C MET A 1 34.43 15.28 -22.64
N LYS A 2 35.60 15.17 -23.30
CA LYS A 2 36.18 13.85 -23.71
C LYS A 2 36.44 12.87 -22.54
N ARG A 3 36.92 13.38 -21.39
CA ARG A 3 37.15 12.56 -20.17
C ARG A 3 35.85 11.98 -19.61
N LEU A 4 34.79 12.79 -19.53
CA LEU A 4 33.46 12.34 -19.08
C LEU A 4 32.87 11.25 -19.98
N ARG A 5 32.98 11.38 -21.30
CA ARG A 5 32.51 10.34 -22.23
C ARG A 5 33.27 9.02 -22.05
N ARG A 6 34.59 9.05 -21.86
CA ARG A 6 35.39 7.85 -21.57
C ARG A 6 34.96 7.20 -20.25
N PHE A 7 34.76 8.01 -19.22
CA PHE A 7 34.28 7.53 -17.93
C PHE A 7 32.90 6.85 -18.03
N LEU A 8 31.92 7.49 -18.69
CA LEU A 8 30.60 6.91 -18.92
C LEU A 8 30.65 5.63 -19.76
N HIS A 9 31.56 5.56 -20.74
CA HIS A 9 31.77 4.35 -21.52
C HIS A 9 32.34 3.21 -20.67
N TRP A 10 33.28 3.53 -19.77
CA TRP A 10 33.85 2.56 -18.83
C TRP A 10 32.82 2.06 -17.81
N LEU A 11 31.90 2.91 -17.35
CA LEU A 11 30.80 2.53 -16.45
C LEU A 11 29.72 1.68 -17.12
N ARG A 12 29.52 1.80 -18.43
CA ARG A 12 28.45 1.11 -19.17
C ARG A 12 28.34 -0.40 -18.90
N PRO A 13 29.42 -1.21 -18.92
CA PRO A 13 29.34 -2.63 -18.57
C PRO A 13 29.00 -2.91 -17.10
N LEU A 14 29.24 -1.96 -16.19
CA LEU A 14 28.94 -2.09 -14.76
C LEU A 14 27.50 -1.72 -14.40
N MET A 15 26.81 -0.98 -15.27
CA MET A 15 25.44 -0.50 -15.03
C MET A 15 24.43 -1.60 -14.64
N PRO A 16 24.44 -2.82 -15.23
CA PRO A 16 23.52 -3.88 -14.81
C PRO A 16 23.69 -4.27 -13.34
N TYR A 17 24.94 -4.42 -12.88
CA TYR A 17 25.25 -4.76 -11.49
C TYR A 17 24.92 -3.61 -10.54
N PHE A 18 25.17 -2.37 -10.97
CA PHE A 18 24.78 -1.19 -10.20
C PHE A 18 23.26 -1.12 -10.00
N ASN A 19 22.46 -1.37 -11.05
CA ASN A 19 21.01 -1.41 -10.92
C ASN A 19 20.53 -2.52 -9.99
N ILE A 20 21.14 -3.72 -10.04
CA ILE A 20 20.81 -4.81 -9.11
C ILE A 20 21.13 -4.38 -7.68
N GLY A 21 22.32 -3.81 -7.45
CA GLY A 21 22.72 -3.29 -6.14
C GLY A 21 21.76 -2.22 -5.62
N LEU A 22 21.33 -1.28 -6.48
CA LEU A 22 20.32 -0.28 -6.12
C LEU A 22 18.96 -0.90 -5.79
N ALA A 23 18.51 -1.89 -6.55
CA ALA A 23 17.24 -2.56 -6.28
C ALA A 23 17.26 -3.29 -4.93
N ILE A 24 18.35 -4.02 -4.64
CA ILE A 24 18.56 -4.70 -3.35
C ILE A 24 18.65 -3.68 -2.21
N ALA A 25 19.42 -2.61 -2.39
CA ALA A 25 19.58 -1.56 -1.38
C ALA A 25 18.26 -0.84 -1.11
N ALA A 26 17.49 -0.49 -2.15
CA ALA A 26 16.19 0.15 -2.00
C ALA A 26 15.19 -0.77 -1.29
N TYR A 27 15.11 -2.04 -1.69
CA TYR A 27 14.25 -3.02 -1.03
C TYR A 27 14.65 -3.24 0.44
N GLY A 28 15.95 -3.47 0.70
CA GLY A 28 16.46 -3.69 2.05
C GLY A 28 16.31 -2.46 2.95
N ALA A 29 16.55 -1.26 2.42
CA ALA A 29 16.31 -0.02 3.16
C ALA A 29 14.83 0.17 3.47
N ASN A 30 13.94 -0.13 2.51
CA ASN A 30 12.50 -0.04 2.70
C ASN A 30 11.98 -1.02 3.76
N GLU A 31 12.52 -2.23 3.78
CA GLU A 31 12.12 -3.30 4.71
C GLU A 31 12.70 -3.11 6.11
N HIS A 32 13.94 -2.64 6.24
CA HIS A 32 14.69 -2.73 7.50
C HIS A 32 15.11 -1.39 8.11
N CYS A 33 15.16 -0.31 7.34
CA CYS A 33 15.73 0.96 7.81
C CYS A 33 14.67 2.07 7.88
N VAL A 34 14.13 2.45 6.72
CA VAL A 34 13.16 3.52 6.56
C VAL A 34 12.17 3.09 5.49
N GLN A 35 10.92 2.90 5.89
CA GLN A 35 9.85 2.57 4.98
C GLN A 35 9.51 3.80 4.12
N GLY A 36 10.03 3.83 2.89
CA GLY A 36 9.66 4.81 1.88
C GLY A 36 8.42 4.41 1.08
N PHE A 37 8.12 3.11 1.03
CA PHE A 37 7.01 2.50 0.30
C PHE A 37 6.33 1.44 1.18
N CYS A 38 5.00 1.42 1.14
CA CYS A 38 4.18 0.43 1.83
C CYS A 38 4.27 -0.95 1.17
N GLN A 39 3.95 -2.02 1.92
CA GLN A 39 3.97 -3.39 1.37
C GLN A 39 2.87 -3.54 0.32
N PRO A 40 3.19 -3.93 -0.92
CA PRO A 40 2.17 -4.12 -1.94
C PRO A 40 1.27 -5.30 -1.59
N VAL A 41 -0.01 -5.22 -1.94
CA VAL A 41 -0.91 -6.38 -1.96
C VAL A 41 -0.34 -7.50 -2.85
N PRO A 42 -0.67 -8.79 -2.61
CA PRO A 42 0.02 -9.91 -3.24
C PRO A 42 0.12 -9.87 -4.77
N TRP A 43 -0.95 -9.46 -5.46
CA TRP A 43 -0.92 -9.35 -6.92
C TRP A 43 0.02 -8.24 -7.39
N ALA A 44 0.05 -7.10 -6.69
CA ALA A 44 0.90 -5.97 -7.01
C ALA A 44 2.38 -6.31 -6.74
N ALA A 45 2.65 -7.11 -5.69
CA ALA A 45 3.98 -7.67 -5.44
C ALA A 45 4.44 -8.55 -6.61
N GLY A 46 3.56 -9.41 -7.14
CA GLY A 46 3.84 -10.23 -8.32
C GLY A 46 4.16 -9.40 -9.57
N VAL A 47 3.37 -8.36 -9.84
CA VAL A 47 3.60 -7.43 -10.97
C VAL A 47 4.92 -6.67 -10.81
N LEU A 48 5.19 -6.15 -9.62
CA LEU A 48 6.45 -5.46 -9.30
C LEU A 48 7.65 -6.37 -9.51
N LEU A 49 7.61 -7.60 -8.97
CA LEU A 49 8.69 -8.56 -9.08
C LEU A 49 8.96 -8.96 -10.54
N ALA A 50 7.92 -9.37 -11.28
CA ALA A 50 8.05 -9.81 -12.66
C ALA A 50 8.55 -8.69 -13.58
N SER A 51 7.99 -7.48 -13.45
CA SER A 51 8.38 -6.33 -14.28
C SER A 51 9.78 -5.81 -13.94
N THR A 52 10.15 -5.79 -12.66
CA THR A 52 11.51 -5.41 -12.22
C THR A 52 12.54 -6.46 -12.64
N ALA A 53 12.23 -7.76 -12.55
CA ALA A 53 13.09 -8.81 -13.04
C ALA A 53 13.35 -8.67 -14.54
N ALA A 54 12.32 -8.41 -15.35
CA ALA A 54 12.48 -8.14 -16.77
C ALA A 54 13.40 -6.94 -17.05
N PHE A 55 13.23 -5.85 -16.29
CA PHE A 55 14.09 -4.67 -16.38
C PHE A 55 15.55 -4.97 -16.00
N LEU A 56 15.78 -5.66 -14.89
CA LEU A 56 17.12 -5.98 -14.40
C LEU A 56 17.83 -6.97 -15.33
N LEU A 57 17.12 -8.00 -15.82
CA LEU A 57 17.69 -9.07 -16.64
C LEU A 57 17.83 -8.71 -18.13
N TRP A 58 17.23 -7.60 -18.59
CA TRP A 58 17.30 -7.12 -19.98
C TRP A 58 18.70 -7.17 -20.61
N PRO A 59 19.80 -6.73 -19.95
CA PRO A 59 21.13 -6.71 -20.56
C PRO A 59 21.61 -8.08 -21.05
N TRP A 60 21.20 -9.15 -20.38
CA TRP A 60 21.60 -10.52 -20.70
C TRP A 60 20.59 -11.23 -21.62
N LEU A 61 19.29 -10.94 -21.46
CA LEU A 61 18.23 -11.68 -22.13
C LEU A 61 17.75 -11.05 -23.46
N LYS A 62 18.12 -9.80 -23.77
CA LYS A 62 17.66 -9.10 -24.99
C LYS A 62 18.03 -9.77 -26.32
N HIS A 63 19.01 -10.68 -26.31
CA HIS A 63 19.47 -11.40 -27.50
C HIS A 63 18.71 -12.72 -27.75
N VAL A 64 17.89 -13.15 -26.79
CA VAL A 64 17.07 -14.37 -26.93
C VAL A 64 15.86 -14.05 -27.81
N ALA A 65 15.73 -14.74 -28.94
CA ALA A 65 14.66 -14.53 -29.90
C ALA A 65 13.27 -14.73 -29.26
N GLY A 66 12.31 -13.86 -29.59
CA GLY A 66 10.95 -13.87 -29.04
C GLY A 66 10.84 -13.31 -27.61
N LEU A 67 11.82 -13.60 -26.75
CA LEU A 67 11.84 -13.11 -25.37
C LEU A 67 12.00 -11.58 -25.29
N ASN A 68 12.67 -10.98 -26.27
CA ASN A 68 12.84 -9.53 -26.37
C ASN A 68 11.50 -8.75 -26.38
N TYR A 69 10.46 -9.25 -27.05
CA TYR A 69 9.14 -8.64 -27.05
C TYR A 69 8.46 -8.74 -25.69
N LEU A 70 8.50 -9.92 -25.06
CA LEU A 70 7.97 -10.10 -23.71
C LEU A 70 8.67 -9.19 -22.70
N LEU A 71 10.00 -9.10 -22.76
CA LEU A 71 10.77 -8.22 -21.89
C LEU A 71 10.44 -6.74 -22.14
N LEU A 72 10.27 -6.31 -23.40
CA LEU A 72 9.84 -4.93 -23.70
C LEU A 72 8.44 -4.62 -23.16
N PHE A 73 7.51 -5.57 -23.29
CA PHE A 73 6.18 -5.46 -22.71
C PHE A 73 6.26 -5.32 -21.18
N LEU A 74 6.98 -6.21 -20.50
CA LEU A 74 7.16 -6.15 -19.05
C LEU A 74 7.95 -4.90 -18.61
N MET A 75 8.84 -4.36 -19.44
CA MET A 75 9.48 -3.07 -19.19
C MET A 75 8.50 -1.89 -19.32
N GLY A 76 7.49 -1.99 -20.18
CA GLY A 76 6.37 -1.03 -20.21
C GLY A 76 5.57 -1.06 -18.91
N VAL A 77 5.26 -2.27 -18.41
CA VAL A 77 4.61 -2.44 -17.10
C VAL A 77 5.49 -1.87 -15.98
N HIS A 78 6.80 -2.18 -15.99
CA HIS A 78 7.76 -1.66 -15.03
C HIS A 78 7.81 -0.14 -15.02
N PHE A 79 7.75 0.48 -16.21
CA PHE A 79 7.70 1.92 -16.34
C PHE A 79 6.44 2.51 -15.67
N THR A 80 5.27 1.91 -15.87
CA THR A 80 4.04 2.34 -15.18
C THR A 80 4.16 2.18 -13.67
N VAL A 81 4.74 1.08 -13.17
CA VAL A 81 5.01 0.90 -11.74
C VAL A 81 5.95 1.98 -11.21
N CYS A 82 7.01 2.31 -11.94
CA CYS A 82 7.95 3.37 -11.57
C CYS A 82 7.28 4.75 -11.53
N LEU A 83 6.41 5.06 -12.50
CA LEU A 83 5.61 6.29 -12.51
C LEU A 83 4.69 6.36 -11.30
N TYR A 84 4.01 5.25 -10.98
CA TYR A 84 3.16 5.15 -9.81
C TYR A 84 3.93 5.38 -8.51
N CYS A 85 5.07 4.71 -8.31
CA CYS A 85 5.93 4.91 -7.13
C CYS A 85 6.45 6.36 -7.04
N THR A 86 6.83 6.96 -8.18
CA THR A 86 7.30 8.36 -8.23
C THR A 86 6.19 9.33 -7.83
N TYR A 87 4.98 9.10 -8.35
CA TYR A 87 3.80 9.87 -7.97
C TYR A 87 3.51 9.73 -6.47
N PHE A 88 3.59 8.50 -5.96
CA PHE A 88 3.28 8.18 -4.56
C PHE A 88 4.24 8.84 -3.57
N ILE A 89 5.53 8.96 -3.90
CA ILE A 89 6.48 9.74 -3.08
C ILE A 89 6.00 11.17 -2.84
N GLY A 90 5.19 11.73 -3.74
CA GLY A 90 4.73 13.11 -3.68
C GLY A 90 5.77 14.06 -4.29
N PRO A 91 5.39 14.91 -5.26
CA PRO A 91 6.32 15.88 -5.86
C PRO A 91 6.91 16.84 -4.83
N SER A 92 6.16 17.14 -3.76
CA SER A 92 6.58 17.95 -2.61
C SER A 92 7.79 17.36 -1.89
N GLN A 93 7.89 16.03 -1.81
CA GLN A 93 8.98 15.31 -1.16
C GLN A 93 10.21 15.15 -2.07
N LEU A 94 10.04 15.21 -3.39
CA LEU A 94 11.17 15.13 -4.33
C LEU A 94 12.14 16.32 -4.18
N LEU A 95 11.66 17.50 -3.76
CA LEU A 95 12.49 18.69 -3.61
C LEU A 95 13.43 18.61 -2.37
N PRO A 96 12.97 18.30 -1.14
CA PRO A 96 13.85 17.99 -0.02
C PRO A 96 14.84 16.87 -0.35
N VAL A 97 14.39 15.81 -1.03
CA VAL A 97 15.26 14.70 -1.44
C VAL A 97 16.34 15.16 -2.42
N LEU A 98 16.05 16.12 -3.31
CA LEU A 98 17.04 16.76 -4.18
C LEU A 98 18.05 17.60 -3.39
N LEU A 99 17.58 18.36 -2.39
CA LEU A 99 18.43 19.21 -1.54
C LEU A 99 19.36 18.39 -0.63
N PHE A 100 18.90 17.21 -0.18
CA PHE A 100 19.66 16.29 0.67
C PHE A 100 20.19 15.07 -0.10
N PHE A 101 20.36 15.18 -1.42
CA PHE A 101 20.75 14.06 -2.29
C PHE A 101 22.09 13.41 -1.93
N PHE A 102 22.95 14.12 -1.19
CA PHE A 102 24.22 13.58 -0.68
C PHE A 102 24.03 12.55 0.46
N LEU A 103 22.83 12.43 1.02
CA LEU A 103 22.48 11.39 1.98
C LEU A 103 22.04 10.12 1.24
N LEU A 104 22.55 8.97 1.68
CA LEU A 104 22.30 7.67 1.06
C LEU A 104 20.80 7.32 0.96
N PHE A 105 20.01 7.68 1.97
CA PHE A 105 18.58 7.36 2.05
C PHE A 105 17.73 8.13 1.02
N PRO A 106 17.79 9.48 0.93
CA PRO A 106 17.18 10.23 -0.16
C PRO A 106 17.49 9.69 -1.56
N MET A 107 18.73 9.25 -1.81
CA MET A 107 19.09 8.69 -3.12
C MET A 107 18.30 7.42 -3.47
N LEU A 108 17.96 6.57 -2.48
CA LEU A 108 17.19 5.34 -2.72
C LEU A 108 15.72 5.62 -3.11
N LEU A 109 15.15 6.75 -2.67
CA LEU A 109 13.81 7.18 -3.10
C LEU A 109 13.77 7.59 -4.58
N TRP A 110 14.91 7.92 -5.20
CA TRP A 110 15.01 8.22 -6.63
C TRP A 110 15.10 6.98 -7.52
N VAL A 111 15.23 5.78 -6.95
CA VAL A 111 15.36 4.54 -7.73
C VAL A 111 14.23 4.33 -8.75
N PRO A 112 12.94 4.53 -8.40
CA PRO A 112 11.85 4.42 -9.38
C PRO A 112 12.00 5.41 -10.55
N VAL A 113 12.41 6.65 -10.28
CA VAL A 113 12.62 7.66 -11.33
C VAL A 113 13.74 7.23 -12.28
N LEU A 114 14.88 6.81 -11.71
CA LEU A 114 16.03 6.34 -12.49
C LEU A 114 15.69 5.11 -13.32
N PHE A 115 15.01 4.13 -12.73
CA PHE A 115 14.63 2.90 -13.42
C PHE A 115 13.60 3.15 -14.51
N GLY A 116 12.59 3.99 -14.25
CA GLY A 116 11.62 4.43 -15.24
C GLY A 116 12.29 5.12 -16.44
N ALA A 117 13.17 6.09 -16.18
CA ALA A 117 13.92 6.77 -17.25
C ALA A 117 14.79 5.81 -18.07
N GLN A 118 15.45 4.84 -17.40
CA GLN A 118 16.23 3.82 -18.09
C GLN A 118 15.35 2.87 -18.92
N ALA A 119 14.18 2.46 -18.43
CA ALA A 119 13.25 1.60 -19.14
C ALA A 119 12.73 2.30 -20.41
N ALA A 120 12.28 3.54 -20.30
CA ALA A 120 11.83 4.35 -21.43
C ALA A 120 12.96 4.55 -22.46
N ARG A 121 14.18 4.88 -22.02
CA ARG A 121 15.34 5.03 -22.91
C ARG A 121 15.63 3.73 -23.66
N ARG A 122 15.66 2.59 -22.97
CA ARG A 122 15.94 1.28 -23.58
C ARG A 122 14.90 0.94 -24.66
N ALA A 123 13.62 1.17 -24.39
CA ALA A 123 12.55 0.98 -25.37
C ALA A 123 12.70 1.92 -26.58
N TRP A 124 13.08 3.19 -26.35
CA TRP A 124 13.26 4.16 -27.43
C TRP A 124 14.46 3.88 -28.33
N THR A 125 15.52 3.27 -27.77
CA THR A 125 16.75 2.92 -28.51
C THR A 125 16.78 1.47 -28.97
N ALA A 126 15.71 0.70 -28.78
CA ALA A 126 15.66 -0.69 -29.20
C ALA A 126 15.57 -0.78 -30.74
N GLU A 127 16.43 -1.59 -31.35
CA GLU A 127 16.46 -1.82 -32.82
C GLU A 127 15.37 -2.81 -33.29
N LEU A 128 14.49 -3.25 -32.39
CA LEU A 128 13.45 -4.24 -32.68
C LEU A 128 12.23 -3.59 -33.35
N ALA A 129 11.77 -4.18 -34.45
CA ALA A 129 10.56 -3.73 -35.15
C ALA A 129 9.36 -3.74 -34.19
N GLY A 130 8.65 -2.61 -34.08
CA GLY A 130 7.51 -2.46 -33.19
C GLY A 130 7.85 -2.32 -31.70
N ALA A 131 9.12 -2.17 -31.31
CA ALA A 131 9.52 -2.09 -29.89
C ALA A 131 8.73 -1.05 -29.08
N LYS A 132 8.53 0.15 -29.66
CA LYS A 132 7.78 1.24 -29.02
C LYS A 132 6.30 0.89 -28.81
N ALA A 133 5.69 0.19 -29.77
CA ALA A 133 4.30 -0.25 -29.65
C ALA A 133 4.16 -1.32 -28.57
N VAL A 134 5.06 -2.31 -28.52
CA VAL A 134 5.05 -3.36 -27.49
C VAL A 134 5.30 -2.78 -26.10
N PHE A 135 6.23 -1.83 -25.97
CA PHE A 135 6.43 -1.08 -24.73
C PHE A 135 5.17 -0.29 -24.34
N ALA A 136 4.55 0.45 -25.28
CA ALA A 136 3.32 1.20 -25.01
C ALA A 136 2.15 0.29 -24.60
N LEU A 137 2.01 -0.90 -25.21
CA LEU A 137 1.06 -1.91 -24.77
C LEU A 137 1.32 -2.35 -23.32
N GLY A 138 2.60 -2.52 -22.95
CA GLY A 138 2.99 -2.77 -21.56
C GLY A 138 2.61 -1.63 -20.61
N VAL A 139 2.84 -0.37 -21.02
CA VAL A 139 2.44 0.81 -20.23
C VAL A 139 0.93 0.83 -19.98
N LEU A 140 0.14 0.47 -21.00
CA LEU A 140 -1.31 0.44 -20.97
C LEU A 140 -1.89 -0.86 -20.40
N ALA A 141 -1.07 -1.86 -20.09
CA ALA A 141 -1.54 -3.19 -19.68
C ALA A 141 -2.37 -3.17 -18.38
N LEU A 142 -2.18 -2.17 -17.52
CA LEU A 142 -2.93 -2.01 -16.27
C LEU A 142 -4.26 -1.26 -16.45
N VAL A 143 -4.53 -0.65 -17.62
CA VAL A 143 -5.76 0.10 -17.88
C VAL A 143 -7.01 -0.79 -17.75
N PRO A 144 -7.08 -2.00 -18.34
CA PRO A 144 -8.26 -2.85 -18.18
C PRO A 144 -8.55 -3.22 -16.71
N VAL A 145 -7.48 -3.46 -15.92
CA VAL A 145 -7.61 -3.77 -14.50
C VAL A 145 -8.12 -2.56 -13.73
N GLN A 146 -7.65 -1.35 -14.06
CA GLN A 146 -8.16 -0.10 -13.48
C GLN A 146 -9.63 0.16 -13.85
N CYS A 147 -10.03 -0.11 -15.11
CA CYS A 147 -11.42 0.02 -15.53
C CYS A 147 -12.33 -0.96 -14.78
N TRP A 148 -11.87 -2.19 -14.54
CA TRP A 148 -12.59 -3.18 -13.72
C TRP A 148 -12.70 -2.75 -12.26
N ALA A 149 -11.63 -2.19 -11.68
CA ALA A 149 -11.64 -1.63 -10.34
C ALA A 149 -12.64 -0.47 -10.21
N GLU A 150 -12.66 0.43 -11.18
CA GLU A 150 -13.61 1.56 -11.25
C GLU A 150 -15.06 1.09 -11.45
N TYR A 151 -15.28 0.02 -12.22
CA TYR A 151 -16.59 -0.60 -12.34
C TYR A 151 -17.11 -1.08 -10.98
N GLN A 152 -16.31 -1.84 -10.22
CA GLN A 152 -16.70 -2.28 -8.87
C GLN A 152 -16.91 -1.10 -7.91
N TYR A 153 -16.09 -0.06 -8.02
CA TYR A 153 -16.25 1.15 -7.22
C TYR A 153 -17.63 1.77 -7.45
N ARG A 154 -18.05 1.91 -8.71
CA ARG A 154 -19.39 2.45 -9.06
C ARG A 154 -20.53 1.57 -8.58
N GLU A 155 -20.36 0.25 -8.59
CA GLU A 155 -21.36 -0.66 -8.01
C GLU A 155 -21.53 -0.42 -6.50
N ILE A 156 -20.44 -0.15 -5.79
CA ILE A 156 -20.47 0.18 -4.35
C ILE A 156 -21.13 1.54 -4.13
N GLU A 157 -20.77 2.56 -4.91
CA GLU A 157 -21.45 3.87 -4.85
C GLU A 157 -22.96 3.74 -5.08
N ALA A 158 -23.36 2.98 -6.10
CA ALA A 158 -24.76 2.74 -6.41
C ALA A 158 -25.47 1.98 -5.28
N ALA A 159 -24.80 1.03 -4.63
CA ALA A 159 -25.34 0.32 -3.47
C ALA A 159 -25.54 1.25 -2.26
N VAL A 160 -24.54 2.06 -1.93
CA VAL A 160 -24.61 3.05 -0.83
C VAL A 160 -25.68 4.11 -1.10
N ALA A 161 -25.83 4.55 -2.35
CA ALA A 161 -26.82 5.54 -2.74
C ALA A 161 -28.27 5.06 -2.55
N ARG A 162 -28.53 3.74 -2.54
CA ARG A 162 -29.86 3.16 -2.25
C ARG A 162 -30.26 3.26 -0.79
N VAL A 163 -29.30 3.49 0.11
CA VAL A 163 -29.57 3.66 1.54
C VAL A 163 -29.75 5.15 1.82
N PRO A 164 -30.93 5.59 2.29
CA PRO A 164 -31.17 6.97 2.65
C PRO A 164 -30.12 7.45 3.66
N PRO A 165 -29.60 8.70 3.57
CA PRO A 165 -28.55 9.18 4.47
C PRO A 165 -28.83 8.95 5.96
N ALA A 166 -30.08 9.17 6.40
CA ALA A 166 -30.51 8.94 7.78
C ALA A 166 -30.52 7.46 8.24
N GLN A 167 -30.37 6.52 7.29
CA GLN A 167 -30.37 5.08 7.53
C GLN A 167 -29.01 4.44 7.21
N ARG A 168 -27.97 5.24 6.91
CA ARG A 168 -26.61 4.74 6.58
C ARG A 168 -25.84 4.27 7.81
N HIS A 169 -26.48 3.47 8.66
CA HIS A 169 -25.79 2.73 9.71
C HIS A 169 -25.15 1.46 9.14
N ARG A 170 -24.15 0.93 9.87
CA ARG A 170 -23.33 -0.21 9.41
C ARG A 170 -24.12 -1.41 8.93
N ALA A 171 -25.15 -1.82 9.68
CA ALA A 171 -25.96 -2.98 9.32
C ALA A 171 -26.73 -2.78 8.00
N ALA A 172 -27.27 -1.58 7.75
CA ALA A 172 -27.96 -1.28 6.50
C ALA A 172 -26.99 -1.26 5.31
N LEU A 173 -25.82 -0.64 5.49
CA LEU A 173 -24.78 -0.65 4.46
C LEU A 173 -24.26 -2.07 4.19
N ALA A 174 -24.02 -2.86 5.24
CA ALA A 174 -23.53 -4.23 5.10
C ALA A 174 -24.54 -5.16 4.39
N ALA A 175 -25.83 -4.84 4.43
CA ALA A 175 -26.86 -5.57 3.72
C ALA A 175 -26.88 -5.28 2.21
N VAL A 176 -26.38 -4.12 1.77
CA VAL A 176 -26.46 -3.68 0.36
C VAL A 176 -25.11 -3.66 -0.36
N VAL A 177 -24.00 -3.48 0.36
CA VAL A 177 -22.67 -3.35 -0.24
C VAL A 177 -22.24 -4.71 -0.79
N PRO A 178 -21.84 -4.79 -2.07
CA PRO A 178 -21.43 -6.06 -2.66
C PRO A 178 -20.07 -6.48 -2.08
N ARG A 179 -19.89 -7.77 -1.81
CA ARG A 179 -18.66 -8.34 -1.22
C ARG A 179 -17.58 -8.57 -2.29
N THR A 180 -17.14 -7.50 -2.93
CA THR A 180 -16.17 -7.53 -4.03
C THR A 180 -14.74 -7.24 -3.55
N TYR A 181 -13.79 -7.37 -4.47
CA TYR A 181 -12.39 -6.98 -4.23
C TYR A 181 -12.29 -5.52 -3.78
N MET A 182 -12.90 -4.60 -4.53
CA MET A 182 -12.86 -3.17 -4.23
C MET A 182 -13.56 -2.85 -2.90
N ALA A 183 -14.68 -3.51 -2.60
CA ALA A 183 -15.41 -3.29 -1.35
C ALA A 183 -14.57 -3.61 -0.12
N GLU A 184 -13.78 -4.67 -0.17
CA GLU A 184 -12.84 -5.01 0.91
C GLU A 184 -11.79 -3.92 1.11
N ARG A 185 -11.24 -3.39 0.02
CA ARG A 185 -10.19 -2.37 0.11
C ARG A 185 -10.71 -1.03 0.60
N LEU A 186 -11.89 -0.62 0.13
CA LEU A 186 -12.57 0.58 0.60
C LEU A 186 -13.03 0.44 2.05
N ALA A 187 -13.55 -0.73 2.44
CA ALA A 187 -13.92 -0.99 3.83
C ALA A 187 -12.68 -1.03 4.74
N GLY A 188 -11.55 -1.55 4.26
CA GLY A 188 -10.28 -1.66 4.98
C GLY A 188 -9.39 -0.41 4.92
N ALA A 189 -9.82 0.66 4.26
CA ALA A 189 -9.04 1.88 4.13
C ALA A 189 -8.70 2.48 5.52
N LEU A 190 -7.50 3.06 5.64
CA LEU A 190 -6.95 3.73 6.83
C LEU A 190 -6.52 2.83 8.00
N PHE A 191 -6.97 1.58 8.09
CA PHE A 191 -6.46 0.64 9.11
C PHE A 191 -5.87 -0.65 8.53
N LYS A 192 -6.20 -1.00 7.29
CA LYS A 192 -5.66 -2.18 6.60
C LYS A 192 -4.94 -1.80 5.31
N TYR A 193 -5.50 -0.84 4.57
CA TYR A 193 -4.94 -0.32 3.32
C TYR A 193 -4.57 1.16 3.44
N HIS A 194 -3.39 1.46 2.91
CA HIS A 194 -2.80 2.79 2.84
C HIS A 194 -3.23 3.51 1.58
N ASN A 195 -3.87 4.67 1.77
CA ASN A 195 -4.59 5.33 0.70
C ASN A 195 -4.17 6.77 0.41
N TYR A 196 -3.38 7.43 1.26
CA TYR A 196 -2.80 8.72 0.90
C TYR A 196 -1.38 8.57 0.35
N PRO A 197 -0.93 9.47 -0.55
CA PRO A 197 0.46 9.53 -0.99
C PRO A 197 1.45 9.83 0.14
N GLU A 198 1.07 10.73 1.05
CA GLU A 198 1.91 11.15 2.15
C GLU A 198 1.62 10.31 3.39
N PHE A 199 2.45 9.30 3.61
CA PHE A 199 2.22 8.28 4.64
C PHE A 199 2.13 8.82 6.07
N ILE A 200 2.64 10.04 6.29
CA ILE A 200 2.60 10.75 7.57
C ILE A 200 1.16 11.12 7.95
N PHE A 201 0.24 11.23 6.99
CA PHE A 201 -1.14 11.63 7.21
C PHE A 201 -2.12 10.46 7.39
N ASP A 202 -1.72 9.21 7.18
CA ASP A 202 -2.61 8.04 7.34
C ASP A 202 -2.90 7.66 8.79
N GLY A 203 -2.40 8.42 9.78
CA GLY A 203 -2.50 8.04 11.18
C GLY A 203 -1.86 6.67 11.41
N TRP A 204 -2.67 5.68 11.77
CA TRP A 204 -2.24 4.31 12.05
C TRP A 204 -1.74 3.61 10.81
N ARG A 205 -0.42 3.58 10.64
CA ARG A 205 0.32 3.02 9.50
C ARG A 205 -0.27 1.69 9.01
N PRO A 206 -1.24 1.72 8.07
CA PRO A 206 -1.86 0.51 7.64
C PRO A 206 -0.86 -0.21 6.73
N PRO A 207 -0.76 -1.53 6.86
CA PRO A 207 0.39 -2.27 6.40
C PRO A 207 0.45 -2.45 4.88
N LEU A 208 -0.70 -2.42 4.20
CA LEU A 208 -0.83 -2.83 2.80
C LEU A 208 -1.11 -1.68 1.87
N HIS A 209 -0.60 -1.80 0.65
CA HIS A 209 -0.72 -0.83 -0.41
C HIS A 209 -1.36 -1.45 -1.64
N ASP A 210 -2.50 -0.90 -2.06
CA ASP A 210 -3.21 -1.35 -3.24
C ASP A 210 -3.26 -0.23 -4.29
N PRO A 211 -2.46 -0.33 -5.37
CA PRO A 211 -2.40 0.75 -6.36
C PRO A 211 -3.72 0.97 -7.10
N LEU A 212 -4.59 -0.04 -7.23
CA LEU A 212 -5.87 0.13 -7.93
C LEU A 212 -6.81 1.05 -7.14
N VAL A 213 -6.87 0.83 -5.83
CA VAL A 213 -7.71 1.58 -4.89
C VAL A 213 -7.21 3.02 -4.82
N ASN A 214 -5.90 3.20 -4.74
CA ASN A 214 -5.28 4.51 -4.64
C ASN A 214 -5.49 5.35 -5.90
N VAL A 215 -5.31 4.75 -7.07
CA VAL A 215 -5.60 5.44 -8.33
C VAL A 215 -7.09 5.77 -8.45
N SER A 216 -7.99 4.86 -8.04
CA SER A 216 -9.44 5.11 -8.04
C SER A 216 -9.86 6.26 -7.12
N LEU A 217 -9.37 6.28 -5.88
CA LEU A 217 -9.67 7.35 -4.91
C LEU A 217 -9.06 8.67 -5.37
N TRP A 218 -7.80 8.66 -5.83
CA TRP A 218 -7.15 9.86 -6.33
C TRP A 218 -7.88 10.48 -7.53
N ALA A 219 -8.31 9.67 -8.50
CA ALA A 219 -9.04 10.14 -9.69
C ALA A 219 -10.36 10.85 -9.36
N ARG A 220 -10.85 10.71 -8.11
CA ARG A 220 -12.12 11.25 -7.62
C ARG A 220 -11.94 12.39 -6.60
N SER A 221 -10.76 13.01 -6.56
CA SER A 221 -10.40 14.15 -5.70
C SER A 221 -9.93 13.81 -4.27
N GLY A 222 -9.51 12.57 -4.00
CA GLY A 222 -8.81 12.22 -2.75
C GLY A 222 -9.44 11.07 -1.99
N VAL A 223 -8.99 10.80 -0.77
CA VAL A 223 -9.51 9.69 0.06
C VAL A 223 -10.88 10.01 0.68
N ASP A 224 -11.21 11.29 0.82
CA ASP A 224 -12.47 11.78 1.41
C ASP A 224 -13.74 11.39 0.61
N VAL A 225 -13.57 10.84 -0.60
CA VAL A 225 -14.67 10.36 -1.45
C VAL A 225 -14.93 8.86 -1.34
N ASN A 226 -14.30 8.16 -0.39
CA ASN A 226 -14.61 6.75 -0.14
C ASN A 226 -16.09 6.61 0.32
N PRO A 227 -16.97 5.97 -0.48
CA PRO A 227 -18.41 5.89 -0.17
C PRO A 227 -18.72 5.07 1.09
N LEU A 228 -17.75 4.29 1.56
CA LEU A 228 -17.84 3.50 2.80
C LEU A 228 -17.26 4.21 4.02
N GLN A 229 -16.76 5.45 3.87
CA GLN A 229 -16.21 6.29 4.95
C GLN A 229 -17.06 7.53 5.25
N ALA A 230 -18.30 7.60 4.76
CA ALA A 230 -19.23 8.67 5.10
C ALA A 230 -19.28 8.86 6.63
N PRO A 231 -19.44 10.11 7.15
CA PRO A 231 -19.45 10.37 8.57
C PRO A 231 -20.47 9.45 9.24
N TRP A 232 -19.95 8.46 9.97
CA TRP A 232 -20.79 7.51 10.68
C TRP A 232 -21.58 8.31 11.71
N GLN A 233 -22.90 8.29 11.57
CA GLN A 233 -23.78 8.84 12.57
C GLN A 233 -24.26 7.70 13.47
N ASP A 234 -24.28 7.95 14.78
CA ASP A 234 -24.95 7.03 15.71
C ASP A 234 -26.48 7.06 15.53
N SER A 235 -27.20 6.26 16.30
CA SER A 235 -28.67 6.21 16.26
C SER A 235 -29.36 7.54 16.61
N THR A 236 -28.61 8.53 17.09
CA THR A 236 -29.09 9.89 17.42
C THR A 236 -28.74 10.93 16.35
N GLY A 237 -28.05 10.53 15.27
CA GLY A 237 -27.62 11.43 14.21
C GLY A 237 -26.32 12.18 14.52
N LYS A 238 -25.64 11.87 15.63
CA LYS A 238 -24.36 12.50 15.99
C LYS A 238 -23.19 11.76 15.35
N GLU A 239 -22.20 12.52 14.90
CA GLU A 239 -20.98 11.96 14.33
C GLU A 239 -20.22 11.12 15.38
N VAL A 240 -19.83 9.90 14.99
CA VAL A 240 -19.12 9.00 15.89
C VAL A 240 -17.66 9.44 16.02
N ALA A 241 -17.22 9.67 17.26
CA ALA A 241 -15.86 10.14 17.57
C ALA A 241 -14.75 9.16 17.16
N ASN A 242 -15.00 7.84 17.21
CA ASN A 242 -14.01 6.82 16.87
C ASN A 242 -14.23 6.21 15.46
N ARG A 243 -14.00 7.02 14.42
CA ARG A 243 -14.22 6.61 13.02
C ARG A 243 -13.44 5.34 12.62
N LEU A 244 -12.22 5.13 13.12
CA LEU A 244 -11.37 3.99 12.75
C LEU A 244 -11.89 2.66 13.30
N GLU A 245 -12.28 2.63 14.57
CA GLU A 245 -12.86 1.43 15.19
C GLU A 245 -14.20 1.07 14.55
N GLU A 246 -15.02 2.07 14.26
CA GLU A 246 -16.30 1.84 13.58
C GLU A 246 -16.12 1.29 12.17
N GLN A 247 -15.11 1.79 11.44
CA GLN A 247 -14.71 1.29 10.13
C GLN A 247 -14.22 -0.16 10.20
N ALA A 248 -13.41 -0.51 11.20
CA ALA A 248 -12.93 -1.87 11.41
C ALA A 248 -14.07 -2.85 11.75
N ARG A 249 -14.99 -2.45 12.62
CA ARG A 249 -16.20 -3.23 12.91
C ARG A 249 -17.06 -3.42 11.66
N PHE A 250 -17.20 -2.38 10.84
CA PHE A 250 -17.91 -2.48 9.55
C PHE A 250 -17.21 -3.44 8.58
N TYR A 251 -15.88 -3.38 8.50
CA TYR A 251 -15.08 -4.32 7.72
C TYR A 251 -15.31 -5.77 8.17
N HIS A 252 -15.26 -6.02 9.49
CA HIS A 252 -15.48 -7.36 10.03
C HIS A 252 -16.91 -7.87 9.79
N LEU A 253 -17.90 -6.98 9.79
CA LEU A 253 -19.28 -7.32 9.41
C LEU A 253 -19.39 -7.73 7.94
N LEU A 254 -18.64 -7.10 7.04
CA LEU A 254 -18.63 -7.42 5.61
C LEU A 254 -17.81 -8.67 5.28
N PHE A 255 -16.68 -8.87 5.98
CA PHE A 255 -15.65 -9.88 5.71
C PHE A 255 -15.22 -10.60 7.01
N PRO A 256 -16.12 -11.31 7.70
CA PRO A 256 -15.85 -11.92 9.01
C PRO A 256 -14.73 -12.97 8.97
N GLU A 257 -14.53 -13.60 7.82
CA GLU A 257 -13.50 -14.62 7.61
C GLU A 257 -12.09 -14.04 7.40
N ARG A 258 -11.99 -12.72 7.20
CA ARG A 258 -10.71 -12.07 6.85
C ARG A 258 -10.07 -11.43 8.07
N PRO A 259 -8.74 -11.57 8.21
CA PRO A 259 -8.04 -10.93 9.32
C PRO A 259 -8.12 -9.42 9.17
N LEU A 260 -8.44 -8.73 10.27
CA LEU A 260 -8.44 -7.27 10.33
C LEU A 260 -7.02 -6.72 10.19
N LYS A 261 -6.10 -7.27 10.97
CA LYS A 261 -4.69 -6.86 10.99
C LYS A 261 -3.84 -7.73 10.09
N VAL A 262 -2.87 -7.10 9.43
CA VAL A 262 -1.89 -7.80 8.58
C VAL A 262 -0.57 -7.81 9.28
N ASP A 263 0.12 -8.94 9.16
CA ASP A 263 1.44 -9.09 9.71
C ASP A 263 2.50 -8.57 8.73
N CYS A 264 3.02 -7.38 9.00
CA CYS A 264 4.14 -6.82 8.24
C CYS A 264 5.10 -6.07 9.16
N ALA A 265 6.33 -5.86 8.70
CA ALA A 265 7.35 -5.10 9.42
C ALA A 265 6.90 -3.66 9.77
N CYS A 266 6.06 -3.05 8.93
CA CYS A 266 5.53 -1.70 9.11
C CYS A 266 4.62 -1.57 10.34
N ALA A 267 3.91 -2.65 10.69
CA ALA A 267 3.14 -2.75 11.91
C ALA A 267 4.05 -2.94 13.15
N GLN A 268 5.34 -3.22 12.95
CA GLN A 268 6.32 -3.56 14.00
C GLN A 268 7.33 -2.44 14.30
N ILE A 269 7.24 -1.24 13.69
CA ILE A 269 8.25 -0.16 13.88
C ILE A 269 7.86 0.92 14.89
N TRP A 270 8.84 1.29 15.72
CA TRP A 270 9.00 2.34 16.75
C TRP A 270 7.91 2.57 17.81
N ASP A 271 6.63 2.44 17.51
CA ASP A 271 5.56 2.50 18.51
C ASP A 271 4.66 1.27 18.47
N ALA A 272 5.09 0.18 17.80
CA ALA A 272 4.42 -1.10 17.46
C ALA A 272 3.31 -1.59 18.40
N GLU A 273 3.27 -1.10 19.63
CA GLU A 273 2.12 -1.06 20.51
C GLU A 273 0.86 -0.45 19.86
N GLY A 274 0.94 0.65 19.12
CA GLY A 274 -0.24 1.32 18.54
C GLY A 274 -1.09 0.38 17.68
N TYR A 275 -0.55 -0.13 16.57
CA TYR A 275 -1.30 -0.99 15.67
C TYR A 275 -1.54 -2.40 16.23
N TYR A 276 -0.51 -3.05 16.82
CA TYR A 276 -0.65 -4.42 17.29
C TYR A 276 -1.38 -4.55 18.63
N ASP A 277 -1.26 -3.60 19.56
CA ASP A 277 -1.99 -3.65 20.83
C ASP A 277 -3.42 -3.12 20.73
N TRP A 278 -3.77 -2.38 19.67
CA TRP A 278 -5.16 -2.02 19.40
C TRP A 278 -6.08 -3.18 19.19
N HIS A 279 -7.06 -3.39 20.06
CA HIS A 279 -7.88 -4.60 19.94
C HIS A 279 -6.99 -5.82 19.68
N ARG A 280 -6.08 -6.09 20.63
CA ARG A 280 -5.19 -7.26 20.56
C ARG A 280 -5.96 -8.56 20.32
N ASP A 281 -7.21 -8.61 20.77
CA ASP A 281 -8.18 -9.67 20.50
C ASP A 281 -8.51 -9.85 19.00
N TRP A 282 -8.23 -8.87 18.15
CA TRP A 282 -8.38 -8.94 16.69
C TRP A 282 -7.12 -9.45 15.99
N ASN A 283 -6.01 -9.69 16.71
CA ASN A 283 -4.81 -10.30 16.15
C ASN A 283 -5.06 -11.78 15.83
N SER A 284 -4.45 -12.27 14.75
CA SER A 284 -4.36 -13.71 14.56
C SER A 284 -3.42 -14.32 15.61
N PRO A 285 -3.59 -15.61 15.98
CA PRO A 285 -2.66 -16.28 16.90
C PRO A 285 -1.19 -16.25 16.44
N GLU A 286 -0.95 -16.19 15.13
CA GLU A 286 0.39 -16.09 14.55
C GLU A 286 0.98 -14.68 14.71
N ALA A 287 0.18 -13.65 14.42
CA ALA A 287 0.53 -12.24 14.65
C ALA A 287 0.95 -12.03 16.11
N ASP A 288 0.14 -12.54 17.05
CA ASP A 288 0.40 -12.48 18.48
C ASP A 288 1.70 -13.20 18.89
N ARG A 289 1.99 -14.35 18.27
CA ARG A 289 3.23 -15.09 18.51
C ARG A 289 4.45 -14.29 18.03
N ARG A 290 4.39 -13.68 16.85
CA ARG A 290 5.48 -12.89 16.28
C ARG A 290 5.72 -11.60 17.06
N ALA A 291 4.67 -10.90 17.47
CA ALA A 291 4.77 -9.73 18.34
C ALA A 291 5.51 -10.05 19.65
N ARG A 292 5.22 -11.21 20.27
CA ARG A 292 5.96 -11.69 21.46
C ARG A 292 7.44 -11.96 21.17
N ILE A 293 7.76 -12.62 20.06
CA ILE A 293 9.15 -12.87 19.66
C ILE A 293 9.87 -11.55 19.41
N TRP A 294 9.24 -10.59 18.75
CA TRP A 294 9.83 -9.29 18.46
C TRP A 294 10.14 -8.51 19.74
N ARG A 295 9.17 -8.40 20.67
CA ARG A 295 9.39 -7.78 22.00
C ARG A 295 10.50 -8.46 22.80
N SER A 296 10.66 -9.78 22.66
CA SER A 296 11.76 -10.50 23.32
C SER A 296 13.15 -10.16 22.75
N ARG A 297 13.23 -9.70 21.49
CA ARG A 297 14.47 -9.31 20.82
C ARG A 297 14.78 -7.82 20.97
N PHE A 298 13.73 -7.01 21.12
CA PHE A 298 13.80 -5.56 21.26
C PHE A 298 12.96 -5.17 22.49
N PRO A 299 13.51 -5.28 23.71
CA PRO A 299 12.79 -4.89 24.91
C PRO A 299 12.31 -3.44 24.81
N GLU A 300 11.07 -3.21 25.21
CA GLU A 300 10.38 -1.91 25.12
C GLU A 300 11.27 -0.78 25.67
N PRO A 301 11.30 0.40 25.01
CA PRO A 301 12.01 1.57 25.50
C PRO A 301 11.36 2.21 26.74
N ASP A 302 10.58 1.46 27.53
CA ASP A 302 9.85 1.83 28.75
C ASP A 302 10.75 2.22 29.96
N ARG A 303 11.82 2.94 29.66
CA ARG A 303 12.55 3.83 30.57
C ARG A 303 12.96 5.14 29.88
N VAL A 304 12.08 5.75 29.08
CA VAL A 304 12.16 7.19 28.81
C VAL A 304 11.14 7.89 29.71
N PRO A 305 11.54 8.41 30.89
CA PRO A 305 10.62 9.08 31.80
C PRO A 305 9.92 10.25 31.10
N GLY A 306 8.59 10.25 31.08
CA GLY A 306 7.78 11.39 30.62
C GLY A 306 7.01 11.21 29.31
N TYR A 307 7.05 10.05 28.65
CA TYR A 307 6.21 9.75 27.49
C TYR A 307 5.22 8.62 27.83
N ASP A 308 4.00 8.98 28.25
CA ASP A 308 2.92 8.01 28.50
C ASP A 308 1.99 7.96 27.28
N VAL A 309 2.17 6.93 26.45
CA VAL A 309 1.33 6.67 25.26
C VAL A 309 -0.16 6.50 25.64
N ARG A 310 -0.45 6.09 26.88
CA ARG A 310 -1.83 5.92 27.37
C ARG A 310 -2.52 7.24 27.67
N SER A 311 -1.78 8.34 27.82
CA SER A 311 -2.37 9.66 28.06
C SER A 311 -3.02 10.27 26.81
N THR A 312 -2.66 9.81 25.61
CA THR A 312 -3.16 10.32 24.33
C THR A 312 -4.54 9.80 23.94
N TYR A 313 -5.01 8.72 24.58
CA TYR A 313 -6.30 8.12 24.28
C TYR A 313 -7.04 7.81 25.59
N PRO A 314 -8.25 8.34 25.79
CA PRO A 314 -9.03 8.00 26.98
C PRO A 314 -9.28 6.48 27.00
N PRO A 315 -9.22 5.84 28.17
CA PRO A 315 -9.56 4.43 28.31
C PRO A 315 -10.98 4.22 27.79
N LEU A 316 -11.17 3.16 26.98
CA LEU A 316 -12.48 2.79 26.49
C LEU A 316 -13.42 2.53 27.69
N PRO A 317 -14.71 2.90 27.59
CA PRO A 317 -15.70 2.42 28.54
C PRO A 317 -15.66 0.89 28.53
N PRO A 318 -15.81 0.24 29.70
CA PRO A 318 -15.77 -1.21 29.78
C PRO A 318 -16.77 -1.82 28.79
N ALA A 319 -16.33 -2.81 28.03
CA ALA A 319 -17.20 -3.57 27.15
C ALA A 319 -18.38 -4.09 27.98
N ASP A 320 -19.59 -3.67 27.60
CA ASP A 320 -20.82 -4.01 28.30
C ASP A 320 -20.95 -5.54 28.35
N SER A 321 -20.63 -6.12 29.50
CA SER A 321 -20.56 -7.56 29.71
C SER A 321 -21.94 -8.16 29.96
N SER A 322 -22.97 -7.64 29.29
CA SER A 322 -24.31 -8.22 29.30
C SER A 322 -24.35 -9.44 28.37
N LYS A 323 -23.70 -10.52 28.80
CA LYS A 323 -24.13 -11.86 28.36
C LYS A 323 -25.57 -12.06 28.84
N PRO A 324 -26.52 -12.42 27.96
CA PRO A 324 -27.81 -12.89 28.43
C PRO A 324 -27.59 -14.24 29.12
N GLU A 325 -27.76 -14.28 30.44
CA GLU A 325 -27.90 -15.53 31.19
C GLU A 325 -29.21 -16.20 30.76
N GLY A 326 -29.13 -17.01 29.71
CA GLY A 326 -30.15 -17.99 29.38
C GLY A 326 -30.14 -19.09 30.44
N SER A 327 -31.00 -18.96 31.45
CA SER A 327 -31.32 -20.03 32.39
C SER A 327 -31.94 -21.22 31.64
N PRO A 328 -31.41 -22.44 31.74
CA PRO A 328 -32.09 -23.63 31.24
C PRO A 328 -33.22 -23.99 32.21
N GLY A 329 -34.46 -23.79 31.78
CA GLY A 329 -35.64 -24.30 32.47
C GLY A 329 -35.56 -25.83 32.58
N ARG A 330 -35.63 -26.34 33.82
CA ARG A 330 -35.85 -27.76 34.11
C ARG A 330 -37.33 -28.11 33.88
N ARG A 331 -37.55 -29.31 33.35
CA ARG A 331 -38.85 -30.01 33.35
C ARG A 331 -39.28 -30.40 34.75
#